data_AF-A0A7Y4KPZ2-F1
#
_entry.id   AF-A0A7Y4KPZ2-F1
#
_cell.length_a   1.000
_cell.length_b   1.000
_cell.length_c   1.000
_cell.angle_alpha   90.00
_cell.angle_beta   90.00
_cell.angle_gamma   90.00
#
_symmetry.space_group_name_H-M   'P 1'
#
loop_
_entity.id
_entity.type
_entity.pdbx_description
1 polymer ?
#
loop_
_entity_poly.entity_id
_entity_poly.type
_entity_poly.pdbx_seq_one_letter_code
_entity_poly.pdbx_strand_id
1 'polypeptide(L)'
;MNPEPSLLRRVVFASALYDLVVTIPFATPWTAEVVLSNLRAVHQALGAGGDPLPAFTSTHLFFVALFGTIVTLWSVVRLFQPTAFNGAIDTAGRALFSTWMVWALTQGATRVVLGFLVLELAWMFAQGGAILGSRRWRGGIPATAR
;
A
#
# COMPACT_ATOMS: atom_id res chain seq x y z
N MET A 1 11.63 21.29 -16.87
CA MET A 1 10.46 20.39 -16.97
C MET A 1 9.82 20.35 -15.59
N ASN A 2 8.66 21.01 -15.42
CA ASN A 2 7.87 20.88 -14.20
C ASN A 2 7.54 19.39 -14.00
N PRO A 3 7.60 18.83 -12.78
CA PRO A 3 6.79 17.66 -12.50
C PRO A 3 5.34 18.13 -12.61
N GLU A 4 4.77 17.98 -13.80
CA GLU A 4 3.43 18.41 -14.13
C GLU A 4 2.45 17.88 -13.06
N PRO A 5 1.46 18.66 -12.62
CA PRO A 5 0.38 18.20 -11.72
C PRO A 5 -0.27 16.88 -12.17
N SER A 6 -0.15 16.55 -13.46
CA SER A 6 -0.55 15.29 -14.07
C SER A 6 0.26 14.06 -13.62
N LEU A 7 1.58 14.18 -13.35
CA LEU A 7 2.41 13.06 -12.91
C LEU A 7 2.07 12.63 -11.47
N LEU A 8 1.95 13.58 -10.54
CA LEU A 8 1.52 13.27 -9.17
C LEU A 8 0.12 12.64 -9.16
N ARG A 9 -0.81 13.19 -9.96
CA ARG A 9 -2.15 12.62 -10.10
C ARG A 9 -2.14 11.20 -10.68
N ARG A 10 -1.29 10.92 -11.67
CA ARG A 10 -1.11 9.59 -12.27
C ARG A 10 -0.51 8.59 -11.29
N VAL A 11 0.50 8.98 -10.50
CA VAL A 11 1.10 8.09 -9.50
C VAL A 11 0.11 7.77 -8.38
N VAL A 12 -0.61 8.77 -7.85
CA VAL A 12 -1.65 8.56 -6.84
C VAL A 12 -2.77 7.67 -7.37
N PHE A 13 -3.20 7.88 -8.62
CA PHE A 13 -4.22 7.05 -9.26
C PHE A 13 -3.74 5.60 -9.46
N ALA A 14 -2.54 5.40 -10.00
CA ALA A 14 -1.98 4.07 -10.23
C ALA A 14 -1.79 3.30 -8.92
N SER A 15 -1.33 3.99 -7.87
CA SER A 15 -1.20 3.42 -6.53
C SER A 15 -2.56 3.06 -5.93
N ALA A 16 -3.56 3.92 -6.04
CA ALA A 16 -4.91 3.64 -5.56
C ALA A 16 -5.56 2.47 -6.33
N LEU A 17 -5.30 2.35 -7.63
CA LEU A 17 -5.77 1.22 -8.44
C LEU A 17 -5.10 -0.09 -8.01
N TYR A 18 -3.78 -0.06 -7.77
CA TYR A 18 -3.05 -1.21 -7.25
C TYR A 18 -3.62 -1.66 -5.90
N ASP A 19 -3.77 -0.71 -4.96
CA ASP A 19 -4.34 -1.03 -3.64
C ASP A 19 -5.74 -1.61 -3.78
N LEU A 20 -6.59 -1.02 -4.63
CA LEU A 20 -7.95 -1.52 -4.87
C LEU A 20 -7.97 -2.96 -5.37
N VAL A 21 -7.18 -3.26 -6.41
CA VAL A 21 -7.13 -4.62 -7.00
C VAL A 21 -6.60 -5.63 -5.99
N VAL A 22 -5.59 -5.24 -5.20
CA VAL A 22 -5.01 -6.11 -4.18
C VAL A 22 -5.95 -6.31 -3.00
N THR A 23 -6.71 -5.28 -2.57
CA THR A 23 -7.52 -5.35 -1.35
C THR A 23 -8.98 -5.75 -1.53
N ILE A 24 -9.56 -5.61 -2.73
CA ILE A 24 -10.93 -6.07 -3.02
C ILE A 24 -11.14 -7.53 -2.61
N PRO A 25 -10.23 -8.47 -2.95
CA PRO A 25 -10.38 -9.87 -2.56
C PRO A 25 -10.32 -10.09 -1.04
N PHE A 26 -9.83 -9.14 -0.27
CA PHE A 26 -9.84 -9.21 1.19
C PHE A 26 -11.07 -8.52 1.80
N ALA A 27 -11.95 -7.87 1.02
CA ALA A 27 -13.10 -7.15 1.58
C ALA A 27 -14.22 -8.08 2.08
N THR A 28 -14.27 -9.34 1.60
CA THR A 28 -15.23 -10.33 2.09
C THR A 28 -14.51 -11.54 2.67
N PRO A 29 -15.08 -12.19 3.70
CA PRO A 29 -14.40 -13.29 4.39
C PRO A 29 -14.20 -14.52 3.49
N TRP A 30 -15.12 -14.81 2.57
CA TRP A 30 -15.00 -15.95 1.66
C TRP A 30 -13.92 -15.73 0.58
N THR A 31 -13.81 -14.52 0.02
CA THR A 31 -12.73 -14.24 -0.94
C THR A 31 -11.38 -14.16 -0.22
N ALA A 32 -11.35 -13.63 1.00
CA ALA A 32 -10.13 -13.55 1.81
C ALA A 32 -9.58 -14.96 2.12
N GLU A 33 -10.44 -15.91 2.49
CA GLU A 33 -10.06 -17.30 2.74
C GLU A 33 -9.45 -17.96 1.49
N VAL A 34 -10.05 -17.75 0.32
CA VAL A 34 -9.52 -18.27 -0.96
C VAL A 34 -8.14 -17.67 -1.27
N VAL A 35 -7.94 -16.37 -1.07
CA VAL A 35 -6.65 -15.72 -1.34
C VAL A 35 -5.58 -16.19 -0.35
N LEU A 36 -5.92 -16.27 0.94
CA LEU A 36 -4.99 -16.70 1.99
C LEU A 36 -4.59 -18.18 1.84
N SER A 37 -5.53 -19.04 1.43
CA SER A 37 -5.23 -20.46 1.16
C SER A 37 -4.30 -20.63 -0.05
N ASN A 38 -4.51 -19.85 -1.13
CA ASN A 38 -3.59 -19.81 -2.27
C ASN A 38 -2.20 -19.30 -1.87
N LEU A 39 -2.12 -18.23 -1.07
CA LEU A 39 -0.84 -17.72 -0.56
C LEU A 39 -0.10 -18.76 0.28
N ARG A 40 -0.83 -19.53 1.10
CA ARG A 40 -0.25 -20.65 1.86
C ARG A 40 0.30 -21.73 0.94
N ALA A 41 -0.42 -22.10 -0.12
CA ALA A 41 0.04 -23.08 -1.11
C ALA A 41 1.31 -22.59 -1.83
N VAL A 42 1.34 -21.32 -2.25
CA VAL A 42 2.52 -20.69 -2.86
C VAL A 42 3.70 -20.64 -1.90
N HIS A 43 3.46 -20.27 -0.64
CA HIS A 43 4.50 -20.25 0.39
C HIS A 43 5.13 -21.64 0.59
N GLN A 44 4.30 -22.70 0.64
CA GLN A 44 4.75 -24.08 0.73
C GLN A 44 5.51 -24.51 -0.53
N ALA A 45 5.02 -24.17 -1.72
CA ALA A 45 5.65 -24.53 -2.99
C ALA A 45 7.00 -23.84 -3.21
N LEU A 46 7.13 -22.58 -2.78
CA LEU A 46 8.38 -21.82 -2.89
C LEU A 46 9.38 -22.11 -1.76
N GLY A 47 8.99 -22.89 -0.74
CA GLY A 47 9.82 -23.13 0.44
C GLY A 47 10.25 -21.83 1.12
N ALA A 48 9.41 -20.79 1.05
CA ALA A 48 9.76 -19.49 1.60
C ALA A 48 9.96 -19.64 3.11
N GLY A 49 11.15 -19.28 3.63
CA GLY A 49 11.45 -19.45 5.05
C GLY A 49 10.59 -18.59 5.98
N GLY A 50 10.73 -18.79 7.29
CA GLY A 50 9.87 -18.19 8.32
C GLY A 50 8.69 -19.10 8.69
N ASP A 51 7.86 -18.68 9.64
CA ASP A 51 6.74 -19.51 10.07
C ASP A 51 5.70 -19.64 8.96
N PRO A 52 5.19 -20.86 8.70
CA PRO A 52 4.16 -21.06 7.69
C PRO A 52 2.89 -20.31 8.08
N LEU A 53 2.22 -19.74 7.07
CA LEU A 53 0.93 -19.07 7.25
C LEU A 53 -0.05 -20.01 8.00
N PRO A 54 -0.49 -19.64 9.21
CA PRO A 54 -1.38 -20.48 9.99
C PRO A 54 -2.76 -20.58 9.33
N ALA A 55 -3.53 -21.58 9.72
CA ALA A 55 -4.94 -21.63 9.34
C ALA A 55 -5.67 -20.44 9.98
N PHE A 56 -6.38 -19.65 9.18
CA PHE A 56 -7.16 -18.52 9.67
C PHE A 56 -8.48 -19.04 10.22
N THR A 57 -8.78 -18.71 11.48
CA THR A 57 -10.10 -18.96 12.07
C THR A 57 -11.09 -17.91 11.60
N SER A 58 -12.39 -18.13 11.82
CA SER A 58 -13.43 -17.16 11.45
C SER A 58 -13.20 -15.77 12.04
N THR A 59 -12.66 -15.68 13.26
CA THR A 59 -12.30 -14.41 13.91
C THR A 59 -11.15 -13.71 13.17
N HIS A 60 -10.13 -14.45 12.72
CA HIS A 60 -9.04 -13.86 11.94
C HIS A 60 -9.54 -13.36 10.59
N LEU A 61 -10.39 -14.15 9.90
CA LEU A 61 -10.99 -13.76 8.62
C LEU A 61 -11.90 -12.52 8.76
N PHE A 62 -12.61 -12.38 9.88
CA PHE A 62 -13.39 -11.18 10.19
C PHE A 62 -12.51 -9.92 10.23
N PHE A 63 -11.38 -9.96 10.96
CA PHE A 63 -10.46 -8.81 11.00
C PHE A 63 -9.84 -8.52 9.63
N VAL A 64 -9.45 -9.56 8.88
CA VAL A 64 -8.95 -9.41 7.50
C VAL A 64 -10.01 -8.73 6.62
N ALA A 65 -11.28 -9.14 6.74
CA ALA A 65 -12.40 -8.55 6.00
C ALA A 65 -12.61 -7.06 6.34
N LEU A 66 -12.54 -6.70 7.63
CA LEU A 66 -12.65 -5.31 8.07
C LEU A 66 -11.50 -4.45 7.49
N PHE A 67 -10.26 -4.91 7.61
CA PHE A 67 -9.10 -4.19 7.06
C PHE A 67 -9.17 -4.08 5.53
N GLY A 68 -9.48 -5.18 4.83
CA GLY A 68 -9.65 -5.19 3.39
C GLY A 68 -10.74 -4.23 2.91
N THR A 69 -11.85 -4.14 3.65
CA THR A 69 -12.93 -3.19 3.37
C THR A 69 -12.49 -1.74 3.52
N ILE A 70 -11.82 -1.40 4.63
CA ILE A 70 -11.35 -0.02 4.88
C ILE A 70 -10.35 0.42 3.81
N VAL A 71 -9.38 -0.44 3.46
CA VAL A 71 -8.39 -0.11 2.42
C VAL A 71 -9.06 0.01 1.04
N THR A 72 -10.02 -0.86 0.74
CA THR A 72 -10.81 -0.78 -0.50
C THR A 72 -11.56 0.55 -0.60
N LEU A 73 -12.28 0.96 0.45
CA LEU A 73 -12.98 2.25 0.48
C LEU A 73 -12.00 3.43 0.32
N TRP A 74 -10.85 3.39 1.00
CA TRP A 74 -9.83 4.42 0.88
C TRP A 74 -9.25 4.52 -0.54
N SER A 75 -9.03 3.38 -1.19
CA SER A 75 -8.58 3.32 -2.58
C SER A 75 -9.62 3.92 -3.53
N VAL A 76 -10.90 3.62 -3.33
CA VAL A 76 -12.01 4.22 -4.09
C VAL A 76 -12.01 5.75 -3.95
N VAL A 77 -11.91 6.28 -2.72
CA VAL A 77 -11.84 7.72 -2.47
C VAL A 77 -10.68 8.37 -3.24
N ARG A 78 -9.49 7.75 -3.24
CA ARG A 78 -8.31 8.26 -3.94
C ARG A 78 -8.44 8.21 -5.47
N LEU A 79 -9.15 7.22 -6.02
CA LEU A 79 -9.42 7.14 -7.45
C LEU A 79 -10.34 8.28 -7.91
N PHE A 80 -11.37 8.60 -7.13
CA PHE A 80 -12.31 9.68 -7.46
C PHE A 80 -11.75 11.07 -7.13
N GLN A 81 -10.95 11.21 -6.07
CA GLN A 81 -10.39 12.48 -5.61
C GLN A 81 -8.88 12.39 -5.34
N PRO A 82 -8.05 12.32 -6.40
CA PRO A 82 -6.59 12.29 -6.24
C PRO A 82 -6.06 13.70 -5.92
N THR A 83 -5.95 14.02 -4.63
CA THR A 83 -5.38 15.28 -4.12
C THR A 83 -3.97 15.07 -3.56
N ALA A 84 -3.17 16.13 -3.50
CA ALA A 84 -1.83 16.07 -2.90
C ALA A 84 -1.87 15.74 -1.39
N PHE A 85 -2.95 16.11 -0.70
CA PHE A 85 -3.18 15.75 0.70
C PHE A 85 -3.41 14.24 0.86
N ASN A 86 -4.24 13.66 -0.01
CA ASN A 86 -4.51 12.22 0.00
C ASN A 86 -3.24 11.41 -0.29
N GLY A 87 -2.38 11.88 -1.20
CA GLY A 87 -1.07 11.26 -1.44
C GLY A 87 -0.11 11.36 -0.25
N ALA A 88 -0.14 12.46 0.51
CA ALA A 88 0.69 12.61 1.70
C ALA A 88 0.25 11.69 2.85
N ILE A 89 -1.06 11.59 3.08
CA ILE A 89 -1.64 10.63 4.03
C ILE A 89 -1.30 9.20 3.61
N ASP A 90 -1.42 8.88 2.31
CA ASP A 90 -1.09 7.55 1.82
C ASP A 90 0.38 7.20 2.04
N THR A 91 1.29 8.12 1.74
CA THR A 91 2.72 7.93 1.97
C THR A 91 3.01 7.63 3.45
N ALA A 92 2.34 8.33 4.38
CA ALA A 92 2.45 8.05 5.81
C ALA A 92 1.87 6.68 6.19
N GLY A 93 0.74 6.29 5.59
CA GLY A 93 0.13 4.97 5.76
C GLY A 93 1.07 3.85 5.30
N ARG A 94 1.73 3.99 4.15
CA ARG A 94 2.71 3.02 3.64
C ARG A 94 3.94 2.90 4.53
N ALA A 95 4.41 4.01 5.10
CA ALA A 95 5.49 3.99 6.09
C ALA A 95 5.09 3.21 7.36
N LEU A 96 3.86 3.40 7.84
CA LEU A 96 3.32 2.65 8.97
C LEU A 96 3.17 1.16 8.64
N PHE A 97 2.59 0.80 7.48
CA PHE A 97 2.50 -0.60 7.05
C PHE A 97 3.87 -1.25 6.93
N SER A 98 4.84 -0.57 6.33
CA SER A 98 6.22 -1.04 6.23
C SER A 98 6.82 -1.28 7.63
N THR A 99 6.56 -0.39 8.59
CA THR A 99 7.00 -0.54 9.98
C THR A 99 6.40 -1.79 10.63
N TRP A 100 5.10 -2.02 10.45
CA TRP A 100 4.44 -3.22 10.99
C TRP A 100 4.89 -4.51 10.31
N MET A 101 5.16 -4.48 9.01
CA MET A 101 5.73 -5.62 8.28
C MET A 101 7.14 -5.97 8.79
N VAL A 102 7.99 -4.96 9.01
CA VAL A 102 9.33 -5.17 9.62
C VAL A 102 9.19 -5.74 11.02
N TRP A 103 8.30 -5.20 11.85
CA TRP A 103 8.05 -5.74 13.18
C TRP A 103 7.54 -7.19 13.13
N ALA A 104 6.59 -7.52 12.25
CA ALA A 104 6.12 -8.89 12.07
C ALA A 104 7.25 -9.85 11.67
N LEU A 105 8.15 -9.43 10.78
CA LEU A 105 9.33 -10.21 10.40
C LEU A 105 10.28 -10.46 11.57
N THR A 106 10.46 -9.49 12.49
CA THR A 106 11.26 -9.72 13.71
C THR A 106 10.59 -10.66 14.69
N GLN A 107 9.26 -10.82 14.62
CA GLN A 107 8.48 -11.79 15.40
C GLN A 107 8.42 -13.18 14.75
N GLY A 108 9.11 -13.42 13.61
CA GLY A 108 9.15 -14.73 12.94
C GLY A 108 8.10 -14.93 11.84
N ALA A 109 7.38 -13.88 11.45
CA ALA A 109 6.41 -13.98 10.35
C ALA A 109 7.05 -14.48 9.04
N THR A 110 6.21 -15.07 8.19
CA THR A 110 6.60 -15.59 6.88
C THR A 110 7.43 -14.57 6.07
N ARG A 111 8.52 -15.04 5.45
CA ARG A 111 9.35 -14.19 4.57
C ARG A 111 8.61 -13.72 3.32
N VAL A 112 7.44 -14.26 3.01
CA VAL A 112 6.56 -13.75 1.95
C VAL A 112 6.20 -12.26 2.21
N VAL A 113 6.14 -11.85 3.48
CA VAL A 113 5.94 -10.43 3.88
C VAL A 113 7.02 -9.51 3.31
N LEU A 114 8.25 -10.00 3.07
CA LEU A 114 9.30 -9.18 2.45
C LEU A 114 8.92 -8.71 1.03
N GLY A 115 8.21 -9.54 0.26
CA GLY A 115 7.74 -9.14 -1.07
C GLY A 115 6.77 -7.97 -0.99
N PHE A 116 5.82 -8.02 -0.06
CA PHE A 116 4.89 -6.92 0.22
C PHE A 116 5.63 -5.68 0.73
N LEU A 117 6.60 -5.83 1.64
CA LEU A 117 7.41 -4.74 2.16
C LEU A 117 8.16 -3.99 1.05
N VAL A 118 8.79 -4.72 0.11
CA VAL A 118 9.49 -4.10 -1.02
C VAL A 118 8.54 -3.28 -1.89
N LEU A 119 7.34 -3.81 -2.16
CA LEU A 119 6.32 -3.11 -2.93
C LEU A 119 5.82 -1.86 -2.20
N GLU A 120 5.55 -1.95 -0.90
CA GLU A 120 5.12 -0.82 -0.08
C GLU A 120 6.17 0.30 -0.05
N LEU A 121 7.44 -0.05 0.14
CA LEU A 121 8.54 0.91 0.10
C LEU A 121 8.69 1.54 -1.29
N ALA A 122 8.59 0.75 -2.36
CA ALA A 122 8.68 1.28 -3.73
C ALA A 122 7.58 2.33 -3.99
N TRP A 123 6.34 2.06 -3.59
CA TRP A 123 5.24 3.02 -3.72
C TRP A 123 5.41 4.23 -2.80
N MET A 124 5.89 4.03 -1.56
CA MET A 124 6.19 5.11 -0.61
C MET A 124 7.22 6.09 -1.21
N PHE A 125 8.32 5.59 -1.79
CA PHE A 125 9.33 6.43 -2.41
C PHE A 125 8.81 7.10 -3.69
N ALA A 126 8.05 6.39 -4.52
CA ALA A 126 7.46 6.95 -5.74
C ALA A 126 6.51 8.11 -5.44
N GLN A 127 5.60 7.95 -4.46
CA GLN A 127 4.68 9.01 -4.05
C GLN A 127 5.39 10.13 -3.29
N GLY A 128 6.24 9.79 -2.32
CA GLY A 128 7.02 10.78 -1.56
C GLY A 128 7.89 11.65 -2.46
N GLY A 129 8.55 11.05 -3.45
CA GLY A 129 9.33 11.75 -4.47
C GLY A 129 8.48 12.69 -5.32
N ALA A 130 7.31 12.26 -5.77
CA ALA A 130 6.37 13.11 -6.52
C ALA A 130 5.87 14.31 -5.67
N ILE A 131 5.59 14.08 -4.38
CA ILE A 131 5.14 15.13 -3.45
C ILE A 131 6.27 16.14 -3.19
N LEU A 132 7.49 15.68 -2.91
CA LEU A 132 8.65 16.55 -2.68
C LEU A 132 9.00 17.36 -3.93
N GLY A 133 8.94 16.75 -5.12
CA GLY A 133 9.12 17.46 -6.39
C GLY A 133 8.09 18.57 -6.60
N SER A 134 6.83 18.33 -6.25
CA SER A 134 5.76 19.35 -6.37
C SER A 134 5.82 20.46 -5.30
N ARG A 135 6.34 20.17 -4.09
CA ARG A 135 6.55 21.17 -3.02
C ARG A 135 7.77 22.06 -3.27
N ARG A 136 8.89 21.46 -3.71
CA ARG A 136 10.15 22.18 -3.94
C ARG A 136 10.05 23.23 -5.05
N TRP A 137 9.14 23.05 -6.01
CA TRP A 137 8.89 24.04 -7.07
C TRP A 137 8.03 25.23 -6.62
N ARG A 138 7.12 25.03 -5.65
CA ARG A 138 6.27 26.12 -5.11
C ARG A 138 7.04 27.14 -4.25
N GLY A 139 8.25 26.79 -3.80
CA GLY A 139 9.18 27.69 -3.11
C GLY A 139 10.16 28.42 -4.04
N GLY A 140 10.05 28.23 -5.36
CA GLY A 140 10.91 28.84 -6.37
C GLY A 140 10.17 29.88 -7.22
N ILE A 141 9.66 30.95 -6.60
CA ILE A 141 9.36 32.18 -7.35
C ILE A 141 10.59 33.08 -7.20
N PRO A 142 11.27 33.50 -8.29
CA PRO A 142 12.33 34.49 -8.20
C PRO A 142 11.76 35.79 -7.62
N ALA A 143 12.46 36.37 -6.65
CA ALA A 143 12.24 37.74 -6.23
C ALA A 143 12.58 38.69 -7.40
N THR A 144 11.65 38.85 -8.34
CA THR A 144 11.76 39.85 -9.41
C THR A 144 10.38 40.41 -9.71
N ALA A 145 10.02 41.47 -9.01
CA ALA A 145 9.66 42.75 -9.61
C ALA A 145 9.55 43.80 -8.51
N ARG A 146 10.18 44.94 -8.76
CA ARG A 146 10.19 46.15 -7.94
C ARG A 146 8.82 46.80 -7.86
#